data_AF-A0A2Z6R6Q2-F1
#
_entry.id   AF-A0A2Z6R6Q2-F1
#
_cell.length_a   1.000
_cell.length_b   1.000
_cell.length_c   1.000
_cell.angle_alpha   90.00
_cell.angle_beta   90.00
_cell.angle_gamma   90.00
#
_symmetry.space_group_name_H-M   'P 1'
#
loop_
_entity.id
_entity.type
_entity.pdbx_description
1 polymer ?
#
loop_
_entity_poly.entity_id
_entity_poly.type
_entity_poly.pdbx_seq_one_letter_code
_entity_poly.pdbx_strand_id
1 'polypeptide(L)'
;MLLPLCFAFLAGALLGLLVQIVIYFYKQQTAENGPFPDVNKVTKKLIKEWGKIITNKYKDKEKNNNLDLEMFCNENLLIIEYDQLGLKSRKITDAHVAQTIITTPGYADNDLISINLRLQSNSVFVFNNSELLDNAVSRLFQNYHKLIVGFHYPSIGRVYEIKFRMDGSFVTYERFNVFD
;
A
#
# COMPACT_ATOMS: atom_id res chain seq x y z
N MET A 1 -13.45 39.90 -28.23
CA MET A 1 -13.60 39.75 -26.77
C MET A 1 -13.57 38.26 -26.41
N LEU A 2 -12.38 37.65 -26.22
CA LEU A 2 -12.23 36.24 -25.83
C LEU A 2 -11.09 36.02 -24.82
N LEU A 3 -10.25 37.03 -24.58
CA LEU A 3 -9.13 36.97 -23.65
C LEU A 3 -9.50 36.66 -22.18
N PRO A 4 -10.57 37.21 -21.57
CA PRO A 4 -10.80 37.03 -20.13
C PRO A 4 -11.28 35.61 -19.75
N LEU A 5 -11.83 34.84 -20.70
CA LEU A 5 -12.30 33.47 -20.46
C LEU A 5 -11.13 32.46 -20.36
N CYS A 6 -10.06 32.64 -21.14
CA CYS A 6 -8.88 31.76 -21.06
C CYS A 6 -8.11 31.92 -19.74
N PHE A 7 -8.02 33.14 -19.20
CA PHE A 7 -7.36 33.40 -17.91
C PHE A 7 -8.14 32.80 -16.73
N ALA A 8 -9.48 32.87 -16.75
CA ALA A 8 -10.31 32.26 -15.71
C ALA A 8 -10.19 30.73 -15.70
N PHE A 9 -10.06 30.10 -16.86
CA PHE A 9 -9.91 28.65 -16.99
C PHE A 9 -8.54 28.15 -16.50
N LEU A 10 -7.47 28.87 -16.84
CA LEU A 10 -6.11 28.59 -16.35
C LEU A 10 -5.99 28.77 -14.83
N ALA A 11 -6.60 29.83 -14.29
CA ALA A 11 -6.62 30.08 -12.85
C ALA A 11 -7.41 28.99 -12.09
N GLY A 12 -8.53 28.53 -12.63
CA GLY A 12 -9.31 27.43 -12.05
C GLY A 12 -8.57 26.09 -12.05
N ALA A 13 -7.86 25.77 -13.14
CA ALA A 13 -7.05 24.55 -13.24
C ALA A 13 -5.85 24.56 -12.27
N LEU A 14 -5.18 25.70 -12.12
CA LEU A 14 -4.11 25.89 -11.14
C LEU A 14 -4.60 25.76 -9.70
N LEU A 15 -5.78 26.32 -9.39
CA LEU A 15 -6.39 26.18 -8.08
C LEU A 15 -6.77 24.72 -7.79
N GLY A 16 -7.32 24.01 -8.78
CA GLY A 16 -7.65 22.58 -8.66
C GLY A 16 -6.42 21.69 -8.43
N LEU A 17 -5.32 21.96 -9.14
CA LEU A 17 -4.05 21.26 -8.95
C LEU A 17 -3.46 21.56 -7.57
N LEU A 18 -3.49 22.82 -7.11
CA LEU A 18 -3.05 23.20 -5.78
C LEU A 18 -3.88 22.52 -4.69
N VAL A 19 -5.21 22.43 -4.84
CA VAL A 19 -6.08 21.72 -3.91
C VAL A 19 -5.75 20.21 -3.88
N GLN A 20 -5.51 19.58 -5.04
CA GLN A 20 -5.10 18.18 -5.08
C GLN A 20 -3.73 17.93 -4.43
N ILE A 21 -2.76 18.82 -4.66
CA ILE A 21 -1.44 18.78 -4.05
C ILE A 21 -1.54 18.98 -2.53
N VAL A 22 -2.35 19.94 -2.07
CA VAL A 22 -2.59 20.19 -0.65
C VAL A 22 -3.32 19.01 -0.01
N ILE A 23 -4.32 18.39 -0.67
CA ILE A 23 -4.97 17.17 -0.18
C ILE A 23 -3.97 16.01 -0.11
N TYR A 24 -3.09 15.87 -1.11
CA TYR A 24 -2.05 14.85 -1.15
C TYR A 24 -1.09 15.01 0.04
N PHE A 25 -0.58 16.22 0.28
CA PHE A 25 0.31 16.51 1.41
C PHE A 25 -0.40 16.46 2.77
N TYR A 26 -1.64 16.91 2.87
CA TYR A 26 -2.43 16.85 4.10
C TYR A 26 -2.73 15.40 4.49
N LYS A 27 -3.05 14.52 3.53
CA LYS A 27 -3.16 13.06 3.74
C LYS A 27 -1.82 12.43 4.14
N GLN A 28 -0.70 12.98 3.69
CA GLN A 28 0.64 12.55 4.09
C GLN A 28 0.97 12.96 5.54
N GLN A 29 0.40 14.06 6.05
CA GLN A 29 0.73 14.66 7.34
C GLN A 29 0.00 14.03 8.55
N THR A 30 -1.15 13.37 8.38
CA THR A 30 -1.87 12.66 9.47
C THR A 30 -1.23 11.32 9.87
N ALA A 31 0.09 11.19 9.69
CA ALA A 31 0.91 9.98 9.74
C ALA A 31 1.80 9.89 11.01
N GLU A 32 1.46 10.61 12.06
CA GLU A 32 2.12 10.46 13.36
C GLU A 32 1.25 9.51 14.20
N ASN A 33 1.69 8.24 14.28
CA ASN A 33 0.93 7.06 14.73
C ASN A 33 -0.32 6.80 13.88
N GLY A 34 -0.11 6.28 12.67
CA GLY A 34 -1.19 6.06 11.72
C GLY A 34 -2.28 5.13 12.28
N PRO A 35 -3.57 5.47 12.15
CA PRO A 35 -4.62 4.50 12.43
C PRO A 35 -4.40 3.27 11.54
N PHE A 36 -4.77 2.10 12.06
CA PHE A 36 -4.84 0.90 11.21
C PHE A 36 -5.70 1.22 9.98
N PRO A 37 -5.34 0.69 8.79
CA PRO A 37 -6.24 0.77 7.65
C PRO A 37 -7.59 0.16 8.03
N ASP A 38 -8.64 0.58 7.33
CA ASP A 38 -9.99 0.07 7.54
C ASP A 38 -10.09 -1.35 6.96
N VAL A 39 -9.59 -2.30 7.76
CA VAL A 39 -9.48 -3.72 7.43
C VAL A 39 -10.03 -4.57 8.55
N ASN A 40 -10.35 -5.82 8.23
CA ASN A 40 -10.89 -6.77 9.19
C ASN A 40 -9.91 -7.09 10.36
N LYS A 41 -10.43 -7.69 11.44
CA LYS A 41 -9.65 -8.00 12.65
C LYS A 41 -8.49 -8.97 12.40
N VAL A 42 -8.63 -9.91 11.47
CA VAL A 42 -7.58 -10.88 11.14
C VAL A 42 -6.41 -10.17 10.46
N THR A 43 -6.69 -9.31 9.48
CA THR A 43 -5.68 -8.47 8.82
C THR A 43 -4.97 -7.56 9.83
N LYS A 44 -5.69 -6.93 10.76
CA LYS A 44 -5.08 -6.13 11.84
C LYS A 44 -4.13 -6.95 12.72
N LYS A 45 -4.46 -8.21 13.01
CA LYS A 45 -3.60 -9.10 13.80
C LYS A 45 -2.32 -9.43 13.02
N LEU A 46 -2.42 -9.74 11.73
CA LEU A 46 -1.27 -10.01 10.86
C LEU A 46 -0.34 -8.80 10.75
N ILE A 47 -0.88 -7.59 10.56
CA ILE A 47 -0.09 -6.35 10.53
C ILE A 47 0.72 -6.21 11.82
N LYS A 48 0.10 -6.46 12.99
CA LYS A 48 0.80 -6.39 14.28
C LYS A 48 1.91 -7.44 14.41
N GLU A 49 1.68 -8.67 13.96
CA GLU A 49 2.65 -9.75 14.03
C GLU A 49 3.85 -9.50 13.09
N TRP A 50 3.59 -9.05 11.87
CA TRP A 50 4.64 -8.60 10.95
C TRP A 50 5.42 -7.40 11.48
N GLY A 51 4.73 -6.39 12.04
CA GLY A 51 5.38 -5.22 12.63
C GLY A 51 6.36 -5.58 13.75
N LYS A 52 6.03 -6.58 14.59
CA LYS A 52 6.96 -7.10 15.61
C LYS A 52 8.20 -7.74 14.99
N ILE A 53 8.03 -8.55 13.94
CA ILE A 53 9.15 -9.22 13.26
C ILE A 53 10.07 -8.21 12.60
N ILE A 54 9.49 -7.28 11.84
CA ILE A 54 10.22 -6.23 11.11
C ILE A 54 11.00 -5.37 12.11
N THR A 55 10.35 -4.83 13.14
CA THR A 55 11.01 -3.93 14.09
C THR A 55 12.06 -4.64 14.94
N ASN A 56 11.83 -5.89 15.35
CA ASN A 56 12.84 -6.68 16.07
C ASN A 56 14.12 -6.92 15.25
N LYS A 57 14.05 -6.99 13.91
CA LYS A 57 15.24 -7.07 13.04
C LYS A 57 16.19 -5.87 13.21
N TYR A 58 15.67 -4.73 13.65
CA TYR A 58 16.43 -3.48 13.79
C TYR A 58 16.85 -3.15 15.23
N LYS A 59 16.28 -3.81 16.24
CA LYS A 59 16.65 -3.62 17.65
C LYS A 59 18.13 -3.92 17.93
N ASP A 60 18.67 -4.94 17.29
CA ASP A 60 20.09 -5.30 17.45
C ASP A 60 21.02 -4.31 16.71
N LYS A 61 20.52 -3.59 15.69
CA LYS A 61 21.27 -2.57 14.95
C LYS A 61 21.31 -1.23 15.69
N GLU A 62 20.22 -0.88 16.39
CA GLU A 62 20.08 0.36 17.17
C GLU A 62 21.20 0.50 18.21
N LYS A 63 21.51 -0.59 18.92
CA LYS A 63 22.50 -0.62 20.02
C LYS A 63 23.92 -0.28 19.59
N ASN A 64 24.25 -0.39 18.30
CA ASN A 64 25.60 -0.23 17.79
C ASN A 64 25.85 1.11 17.08
N ASN A 65 24.81 1.84 16.64
CA ASN A 65 24.97 2.89 15.62
C ASN A 65 24.29 4.25 15.94
N ASN A 66 23.71 4.48 17.12
CA ASN A 66 22.92 5.70 17.42
C ASN A 66 21.90 5.99 16.30
N LEU A 67 21.11 4.97 15.93
CA LEU A 67 20.07 5.11 14.91
C LEU A 67 18.92 5.98 15.44
N ASP A 68 18.44 6.88 14.59
CA ASP A 68 17.26 7.70 14.89
C ASP A 68 16.01 6.81 14.86
N LEU A 69 15.31 6.74 16.00
CA LEU A 69 14.11 5.93 16.21
C LEU A 69 12.95 6.33 15.29
N GLU A 70 12.98 7.55 14.74
CA GLU A 70 11.99 8.02 13.77
C GLU A 70 12.22 7.46 12.35
N MET A 71 13.37 6.82 12.10
CA MET A 71 13.67 6.23 10.80
C MET A 71 12.72 5.07 10.49
N PHE A 72 12.35 4.96 9.21
CA PHE A 72 11.59 3.82 8.71
C PHE A 72 12.48 2.58 8.60
N CYS A 73 11.92 1.42 8.96
CA CYS A 73 12.45 0.13 8.55
C CYS A 73 12.45 0.02 7.02
N ASN A 74 13.32 -0.83 6.45
CA ASN A 74 13.36 -0.98 5.00
C ASN A 74 12.17 -1.79 4.48
N GLU A 75 11.61 -2.65 5.34
CA GLU A 75 10.49 -3.49 4.98
C GLU A 75 9.16 -2.77 5.08
N ASN A 76 8.39 -2.88 4.00
CA ASN A 76 7.04 -2.35 3.90
C ASN A 76 6.04 -3.51 3.83
N LEU A 77 4.83 -3.29 4.33
CA LEU A 77 3.71 -4.19 4.05
C LEU A 77 2.83 -3.62 2.96
N LEU A 78 2.42 -4.47 2.04
CA LEU A 78 1.28 -4.24 1.16
C LEU A 78 0.06 -4.97 1.74
N ILE A 79 -1.04 -4.24 1.91
CA ILE A 79 -2.29 -4.74 2.45
C ILE A 79 -3.37 -4.64 1.38
N ILE A 80 -4.12 -5.72 1.16
CA ILE A 80 -5.31 -5.71 0.31
C ILE A 80 -6.54 -6.01 1.16
N GLU A 81 -7.46 -5.04 1.22
CA GLU A 81 -8.81 -5.25 1.73
C GLU A 81 -9.73 -5.55 0.56
N TYR A 82 -10.17 -6.81 0.45
CA TYR A 82 -10.96 -7.28 -0.68
C TYR A 82 -12.44 -6.89 -0.56
N ASP A 83 -13.00 -6.39 -1.66
CA ASP A 83 -14.43 -6.30 -1.85
C ASP A 83 -14.94 -7.63 -2.45
N GLN A 84 -15.73 -8.36 -1.66
CA GLN A 84 -16.29 -9.65 -2.04
C GLN A 84 -17.25 -9.56 -3.23
N LEU A 85 -17.95 -8.43 -3.41
CA LEU A 85 -18.80 -8.22 -4.58
C LEU A 85 -17.93 -8.09 -5.83
N GLY A 86 -16.87 -7.28 -5.76
CA GLY A 86 -15.85 -7.13 -6.79
C GLY A 86 -15.28 -8.45 -7.27
N LEU A 87 -14.78 -9.25 -6.32
CA LEU A 87 -14.20 -10.58 -6.61
C LEU A 87 -15.22 -11.51 -7.29
N LYS A 88 -16.44 -11.60 -6.73
CA LYS A 88 -17.52 -12.45 -7.27
C LYS A 88 -17.94 -12.05 -8.68
N SER A 89 -18.16 -10.76 -8.92
CA SER A 89 -18.57 -10.25 -10.23
C SER A 89 -17.54 -10.53 -11.32
N ARG A 90 -16.25 -10.52 -10.96
CA ARG A 90 -15.13 -10.80 -11.87
C ARG A 90 -14.73 -12.28 -11.93
N LYS A 91 -15.41 -13.14 -11.16
CA LYS A 91 -15.14 -14.59 -11.05
C LYS A 91 -13.68 -14.90 -10.68
N ILE A 92 -13.10 -14.09 -9.80
CA ILE A 92 -11.77 -14.30 -9.23
C ILE A 92 -11.85 -14.45 -7.72
N THR A 93 -10.75 -14.87 -7.11
CA THR A 93 -10.61 -15.01 -5.66
C THR A 93 -9.44 -14.16 -5.18
N ASP A 94 -9.37 -13.93 -3.87
CA ASP A 94 -8.22 -13.34 -3.20
C ASP A 94 -6.91 -14.09 -3.53
N ALA A 95 -6.95 -15.41 -3.67
CA ALA A 95 -5.80 -16.22 -4.07
C ALA A 95 -5.27 -15.88 -5.48
N HIS A 96 -6.15 -15.55 -6.43
CA HIS A 96 -5.72 -15.11 -7.77
C HIS A 96 -4.95 -13.79 -7.69
N VAL A 97 -5.46 -12.84 -6.89
CA VAL A 97 -4.82 -11.54 -6.69
C VAL A 97 -3.49 -11.69 -5.96
N ALA A 98 -3.45 -12.53 -4.92
CA ALA A 98 -2.23 -12.88 -4.19
C ALA A 98 -1.16 -13.50 -5.11
N GLN A 99 -1.56 -14.37 -6.03
CA GLN A 99 -0.64 -14.97 -7.00
C GLN A 99 0.04 -13.92 -7.89
N THR A 100 -0.66 -12.84 -8.25
CA THR A 100 -0.09 -11.73 -9.02
C THR A 100 1.05 -11.03 -8.27
N ILE A 101 0.92 -10.91 -6.95
CA ILE A 101 1.96 -10.36 -6.08
C ILE A 101 3.11 -11.36 -5.93
N ILE A 102 2.82 -12.61 -5.56
CA ILE A 102 3.83 -13.63 -5.25
C ILE A 102 4.70 -13.96 -6.48
N THR A 103 4.16 -13.80 -7.68
CA THR A 103 4.88 -13.98 -8.96
C THR A 103 5.58 -12.70 -9.45
N THR A 104 5.59 -11.63 -8.66
CA THR A 104 6.40 -10.44 -8.97
C THR A 104 7.88 -10.84 -8.95
N PRO A 105 8.67 -10.58 -10.01
CA PRO A 105 10.09 -10.91 -10.03
C PRO A 105 10.83 -10.33 -8.82
N GLY A 106 11.56 -11.16 -8.09
CA GLY A 106 12.28 -10.77 -6.86
C GLY A 106 11.47 -10.91 -5.56
N TYR A 107 10.17 -11.21 -5.61
CA TYR A 107 9.35 -11.39 -4.40
C TYR A 107 9.75 -12.62 -3.56
N ALA A 108 10.10 -13.72 -4.22
CA ALA A 108 10.48 -14.97 -3.56
C ALA A 108 11.83 -14.89 -2.81
N ASP A 109 12.65 -13.88 -3.12
CA ASP A 109 13.98 -13.68 -2.51
C ASP A 109 13.91 -12.96 -1.15
N ASN A 110 12.72 -12.86 -0.56
CA ASN A 110 12.52 -12.21 0.73
C ASN A 110 12.70 -13.20 1.90
N ASP A 111 13.86 -13.12 2.56
CA ASP A 111 14.23 -13.95 3.70
C ASP A 111 13.19 -13.95 4.84
N LEU A 112 12.47 -12.84 5.03
CA LEU A 112 11.44 -12.78 6.09
C LEU A 112 10.25 -13.69 5.79
N ILE A 113 9.94 -13.89 4.51
CA ILE A 113 8.83 -14.75 4.08
C ILE A 113 9.17 -16.21 4.31
N SER A 114 10.39 -16.63 3.96
CA SER A 114 10.83 -18.03 4.09
C SER A 114 10.89 -18.50 5.54
N ILE A 115 11.22 -17.60 6.48
CA ILE A 115 11.28 -17.90 7.91
C ILE A 115 9.90 -17.85 8.59
N ASN A 116 8.98 -17.01 8.10
CA ASN A 116 7.70 -16.73 8.75
C ASN A 116 6.48 -17.22 7.96
N LEU A 117 6.56 -18.45 7.42
CA LEU A 117 5.50 -19.06 6.59
C LEU A 117 4.09 -18.99 7.22
N ARG A 118 4.00 -19.07 8.56
CA ARG A 118 2.72 -19.01 9.30
C ARG A 118 1.96 -17.68 9.15
N LEU A 119 2.64 -16.62 8.72
CA LEU A 119 2.08 -15.28 8.56
C LEU A 119 1.71 -14.95 7.11
N GLN A 120 1.90 -15.89 6.20
CA GLN A 120 1.45 -15.73 4.82
C GLN A 120 -0.08 -15.67 4.77
N SER A 121 -0.58 -14.77 3.94
CA SER A 121 -2.01 -14.60 3.69
C SER A 121 -2.21 -14.03 2.29
N ASN A 122 -3.46 -14.04 1.82
CA ASN A 122 -3.81 -13.39 0.57
C ASN A 122 -4.01 -11.87 0.71
N SER A 123 -3.88 -11.30 1.92
CA SER A 123 -4.22 -9.89 2.22
C SER A 123 -3.06 -9.08 2.77
N VAL A 124 -1.98 -9.70 3.25
CA VAL A 124 -0.83 -9.04 3.87
C VAL A 124 0.44 -9.63 3.28
N PHE A 125 1.23 -8.78 2.63
CA PHE A 125 2.45 -9.15 1.92
C PHE A 125 3.60 -8.27 2.42
N VAL A 126 4.76 -8.85 2.67
CA VAL A 126 5.95 -8.12 3.12
C VAL A 126 6.93 -7.96 1.96
N PHE A 127 7.50 -6.77 1.85
CA PHE A 127 8.48 -6.42 0.82
C PHE A 127 9.77 -5.96 1.48
N ASN A 128 10.91 -6.38 0.96
CA ASN A 128 12.24 -6.02 1.47
C ASN A 128 12.79 -4.69 0.91
N ASN A 129 12.12 -4.12 -0.09
CA ASN A 129 12.40 -2.80 -0.62
C ASN A 129 11.15 -2.18 -1.28
N SER A 130 11.16 -0.86 -1.47
CA SER A 130 10.00 -0.12 -1.99
C SER A 130 9.78 -0.32 -3.50
N GLU A 131 10.84 -0.50 -4.29
CA GLU A 131 10.76 -0.71 -5.74
C GLU A 131 9.97 -1.98 -6.08
N LEU A 132 10.23 -3.08 -5.35
CA LEU A 132 9.55 -4.34 -5.52
C LEU A 132 8.05 -4.24 -5.16
N LEU A 133 7.73 -3.47 -4.12
CA LEU A 133 6.35 -3.16 -3.75
C LEU A 133 5.65 -2.38 -4.86
N ASP A 134 6.29 -1.33 -5.39
CA ASP A 134 5.74 -0.52 -6.49
C ASP A 134 5.55 -1.36 -7.77
N ASN A 135 6.47 -2.27 -8.06
CA ASN A 135 6.34 -3.24 -9.15
C ASN A 135 5.14 -4.17 -8.96
N ALA A 136 4.91 -4.67 -7.74
CA ALA A 136 3.74 -5.49 -7.44
C ALA A 136 2.43 -4.69 -7.57
N VAL A 137 2.40 -3.43 -7.11
CA VAL A 137 1.24 -2.53 -7.27
C VAL A 137 0.96 -2.26 -8.75
N SER A 138 2.00 -2.02 -9.55
CA SER A 138 1.87 -1.83 -11.01
C SER A 138 1.28 -3.08 -11.68
N ARG A 139 1.72 -4.28 -11.28
CA ARG A 139 1.14 -5.54 -11.79
C ARG A 139 -0.32 -5.71 -11.37
N LEU A 140 -0.68 -5.38 -10.14
CA LEU A 140 -2.08 -5.39 -9.70
C LEU A 140 -2.95 -4.48 -10.56
N PHE A 141 -2.48 -3.26 -10.84
CA PHE A 141 -3.17 -2.33 -11.73
C PHE A 141 -3.34 -2.94 -13.14
N GLN A 142 -2.27 -3.46 -13.74
CA GLN A 142 -2.31 -4.03 -15.09
C GLN A 142 -3.24 -5.25 -15.21
N ASN A 143 -3.45 -6.01 -14.14
CA ASN A 143 -4.27 -7.22 -14.18
C ASN A 143 -5.71 -6.99 -13.71
N TYR A 144 -5.97 -5.97 -12.88
CA TYR A 144 -7.24 -5.83 -12.18
C TYR A 144 -7.83 -4.41 -12.19
N HIS A 145 -7.21 -3.43 -12.84
CA HIS A 145 -7.83 -2.11 -12.96
C HIS A 145 -9.05 -2.15 -13.91
N LYS A 146 -10.14 -1.43 -13.60
CA LYS A 146 -11.40 -1.55 -14.38
C LYS A 146 -11.23 -1.10 -15.82
N LEU A 147 -10.37 -0.11 -16.07
CA LEU A 147 -10.10 0.33 -17.45
C LEU A 147 -9.49 -0.80 -18.30
N ILE A 148 -8.78 -1.73 -17.67
CA ILE A 148 -8.09 -2.84 -18.36
C ILE A 148 -9.01 -4.05 -18.52
N VAL A 149 -9.75 -4.42 -17.46
CA VAL A 149 -10.60 -5.64 -17.48
C VAL A 149 -12.02 -5.42 -18.01
N GLY A 150 -12.35 -4.19 -18.40
CA GLY A 150 -13.67 -3.78 -18.90
C GLY A 150 -14.46 -3.01 -17.84
N PHE A 151 -14.98 -1.84 -18.26
CA PHE A 151 -15.54 -0.75 -17.42
C PHE A 151 -16.76 -1.10 -16.54
N HIS A 152 -17.25 -2.34 -16.53
CA HIS A 152 -18.53 -2.69 -15.92
C HIS A 152 -18.41 -3.48 -14.61
N TYR A 153 -17.21 -3.89 -14.20
CA TYR A 153 -17.05 -4.68 -12.99
C TYR A 153 -16.79 -3.81 -11.75
N PRO A 154 -17.44 -4.07 -10.60
CA PRO A 154 -17.14 -3.38 -9.34
C PRO A 154 -15.67 -3.53 -8.95
N SER A 155 -15.15 -2.58 -8.17
CA SER A 155 -13.76 -2.63 -7.67
C SER A 155 -13.54 -3.89 -6.83
N ILE A 156 -12.35 -4.50 -6.89
CA ILE A 156 -12.07 -5.75 -6.14
C ILE A 156 -11.53 -5.50 -4.74
N GLY A 157 -11.33 -4.24 -4.35
CA GLY A 157 -10.86 -3.90 -3.02
C GLY A 157 -10.16 -2.55 -2.93
N ARG A 158 -9.36 -2.39 -1.88
CA ARG A 158 -8.48 -1.25 -1.63
C ARG A 158 -7.08 -1.74 -1.29
N VAL A 159 -6.08 -0.95 -1.64
CA VAL A 159 -4.66 -1.28 -1.43
C VAL A 159 -4.05 -0.27 -0.49
N TYR A 160 -3.38 -0.76 0.56
CA TYR A 160 -2.65 0.07 1.50
C TYR A 160 -1.18 -0.36 1.56
N GLU A 161 -0.31 0.60 1.84
CA GLU A 161 1.08 0.39 2.20
C GLU A 161 1.26 0.78 3.66
N ILE A 162 1.94 -0.07 4.43
CA ILE A 162 2.33 0.24 5.81
C ILE A 162 3.85 0.30 5.90
N LYS A 163 4.35 1.41 6.44
CA LYS A 163 5.77 1.61 6.75
C LYS A 163 5.96 1.66 8.26
N PHE A 164 6.78 0.76 8.79
CA PHE A 164 7.11 0.73 10.21
C PHE A 164 8.29 1.66 10.50
N ARG A 165 8.22 2.38 11.62
CA ARG A 165 9.38 3.07 12.21
C ARG A 165 10.10 2.11 13.14
N MET A 166 11.38 2.37 13.43
CA MET A 166 12.20 1.52 14.28
C MET A 166 11.67 1.41 15.72
N ASP A 167 10.97 2.44 16.21
CA ASP A 167 10.30 2.44 17.52
C ASP A 167 9.06 1.51 17.61
N GLY A 168 8.63 0.93 16.49
CA GLY A 168 7.47 0.05 16.41
C GLY A 168 6.15 0.74 16.05
N SER A 169 6.14 2.07 15.94
CA SER A 169 5.03 2.80 15.32
C SER A 169 5.00 2.55 13.82
N PHE A 170 3.88 2.91 13.16
CA PHE A 170 3.78 2.80 11.72
C PHE A 170 2.91 3.90 11.11
N VAL A 171 3.08 4.05 9.80
CA VAL A 171 2.28 4.92 8.95
C VAL A 171 1.58 4.08 7.90
N THR A 172 0.33 4.44 7.61
CA THR A 172 -0.50 3.81 6.58
C THR A 172 -0.69 4.79 5.42
N TYR A 173 -0.44 4.34 4.19
CA TYR A 173 -0.73 5.07 2.96
C TYR A 173 -1.72 4.26 2.13
N GLU A 174 -2.76 4.88 1.59
CA GLU A 174 -3.61 4.22 0.59
C GLU A 174 -3.03 4.43 -0.81
N ARG A 175 -2.91 3.34 -1.56
CA ARG A 175 -2.57 3.37 -2.99
C ARG A 175 -3.90 3.45 -3.76
N PHE A 176 -4.30 4.67 -4.10
CA PHE A 176 -5.55 4.95 -4.81
C PHE A 176 -5.54 4.42 -6.25
N ASN A 177 -6.73 4.12 -6.77
CA ASN A 177 -6.97 3.75 -8.17
C ASN A 177 -6.25 2.47 -8.64
N VAL A 178 -5.84 1.57 -7.74
CA VAL A 178 -5.23 0.30 -8.17
C VAL A 178 -6.25 -0.61 -8.85
N PHE A 179 -7.47 -0.69 -8.31
CA PHE A 179 -8.52 -1.60 -8.79
C PHE A 179 -9.73 -0.90 -9.44
N ASP A 180 -9.72 0.43 -9.44
CA ASP A 180 -10.87 1.25 -9.79
C ASP A 180 -11.15 1.43 -11.28
#